data_AF-A0A0M3KGK5-F1
#
_entry.id   AF-A0A0M3KGK5-F1
#
_cell.length_a   1.000
_cell.length_b   1.000
_cell.length_c   1.000
_cell.angle_alpha   90.00
_cell.angle_beta   90.00
_cell.angle_gamma   90.00
#
_symmetry.space_group_name_H-M   'P 1'
#
loop_
_entity.id
_entity.type
_entity.pdbx_description
1 polymer ?
#
loop_
_entity_poly.entity_id
_entity_poly.type
_entity_poly.pdbx_seq_one_letter_code
_entity_poly.pdbx_strand_id
1 'polypeptide(L)'
;MLNAGLVTAGIPIHFSLIRLGYREQQRPDPLKQLIQCFQRAATSEQSKTSSIADDRLYVNFARVMSKSIHIEEEDNQDDDEGEMDQAKKEEESQALRAEQAVLADRGAAIMCLMYLSASNGEPSDMVAETLQLGIHLLSGGNIAIQKVYYSCLF
;
A
#
# COMPACT_ATOMS: atom_id res chain seq x y z
N MET A 1 -55.23 36.87 9.22
CA MET A 1 -54.17 37.88 9.37
C MET A 1 -52.84 37.20 9.17
N LEU A 2 -52.06 37.77 8.24
CA LEU A 2 -50.66 37.53 7.87
C LEU A 2 -50.25 36.17 7.28
N ASN A 3 -49.82 36.30 6.04
CA ASN A 3 -49.23 35.37 5.10
C ASN A 3 -47.78 35.84 4.86
N ALA A 4 -46.80 34.93 4.85
CA ALA A 4 -45.47 35.05 4.22
C ALA A 4 -44.70 33.77 4.61
N GLY A 5 -44.28 32.87 3.73
CA GLY A 5 -43.64 33.13 2.45
C GLY A 5 -42.12 33.01 2.64
N LEU A 6 -41.61 31.78 2.71
CA LEU A 6 -40.24 31.46 2.32
C LEU A 6 -40.16 29.99 1.90
N VAL A 7 -40.63 29.75 0.68
CA VAL A 7 -40.02 28.74 -0.18
C VAL A 7 -38.59 29.21 -0.42
N THR A 8 -37.60 28.50 0.12
CA THR A 8 -36.25 28.53 -0.44
C THR A 8 -35.68 27.13 -0.44
N ALA A 9 -35.54 26.63 -1.67
CA ALA A 9 -34.52 25.73 -2.21
C ALA A 9 -34.10 24.50 -1.40
N GLY A 10 -34.08 23.35 -2.08
CA GLY A 10 -33.40 22.14 -1.61
C GLY A 10 -31.95 22.42 -1.25
N ILE A 11 -31.70 22.68 0.02
CA ILE A 11 -30.36 22.64 0.59
C ILE A 11 -30.04 21.16 0.79
N PRO A 12 -29.04 20.60 0.08
CA PRO A 12 -28.67 19.21 0.27
C PRO A 12 -28.27 18.99 1.73
N ILE A 13 -28.70 17.85 2.28
CA ILE A 13 -28.49 17.39 3.67
C ILE A 13 -27.01 17.54 4.12
N HIS A 14 -26.09 17.52 3.16
CA HIS A 14 -24.67 17.83 3.29
C HIS A 14 -24.38 19.17 4.01
N PHE A 15 -25.16 20.22 3.75
CA PHE A 15 -24.90 21.55 4.31
C PHE A 15 -25.27 21.65 5.80
N SER A 16 -26.19 20.81 6.28
CA SER A 16 -26.60 20.76 7.69
C SER A 16 -25.62 19.97 8.57
N LEU A 17 -24.85 19.05 7.99
CA LEU A 17 -23.89 18.21 8.71
C LEU A 17 -22.59 18.95 9.06
N ILE A 18 -22.15 19.88 8.22
CA ILE A 18 -20.94 20.69 8.46
C ILE A 18 -21.11 21.60 9.69
N ARG A 19 -22.34 22.06 9.99
CA ARG A 19 -22.62 22.92 11.15
C ARG A 19 -22.62 22.19 12.50
N LEU A 20 -22.66 20.86 12.49
CA LEU A 20 -22.75 20.02 13.70
C LEU A 20 -21.42 19.36 14.11
N GLY A 21 -20.29 19.73 13.50
CA GLY A 21 -18.98 19.23 13.93
C GLY A 21 -18.80 17.71 13.77
N TYR A 22 -19.66 17.05 12.99
CA TYR A 22 -19.37 15.72 12.47
C TYR A 22 -18.18 15.88 11.52
N ARG A 23 -16.97 15.63 12.02
CA ARG A 23 -15.88 15.17 11.17
C ARG A 23 -16.50 14.04 10.36
N GLU A 24 -16.50 14.13 9.04
CA GLU A 24 -16.66 12.93 8.22
C GLU A 24 -15.68 11.92 8.82
N GLN A 25 -16.22 10.90 9.51
CA GLN A 25 -15.42 9.77 9.95
C GLN A 25 -14.93 9.18 8.64
N GLN A 26 -13.72 9.57 8.24
CA GLN A 26 -13.12 9.12 7.00
C GLN A 26 -13.29 7.61 6.99
N ARG A 27 -13.95 7.11 5.94
CA ARG A 27 -14.18 5.68 5.81
C ARG A 27 -12.85 4.98 6.04
N PRO A 28 -12.82 3.92 6.87
CA PRO A 28 -11.57 3.25 7.17
C PRO A 28 -10.95 2.77 5.86
N ASP A 29 -9.66 3.08 5.67
CA ASP A 29 -8.92 2.69 4.47
C ASP A 29 -8.88 1.15 4.39
N PRO A 30 -9.55 0.52 3.41
CA PRO A 30 -9.69 -0.95 3.39
C PRO A 30 -8.36 -1.66 3.19
N LEU A 31 -7.44 -1.08 2.41
CA LEU A 31 -6.11 -1.66 2.18
C LEU A 31 -5.26 -1.58 3.45
N LYS A 32 -5.34 -0.45 4.17
CA LYS A 32 -4.70 -0.31 5.48
C LYS A 32 -5.22 -1.33 6.49
N GLN A 33 -6.53 -1.57 6.53
CA GLN A 33 -7.11 -2.60 7.40
C GLN A 33 -6.59 -4.00 7.04
N LEU A 34 -6.51 -4.33 5.75
CA LEU A 34 -5.98 -5.60 5.29
C LEU A 34 -4.51 -5.80 5.70
N ILE A 35 -3.66 -4.78 5.48
CA ILE A 35 -2.26 -4.79 5.91
C ILE A 35 -2.15 -4.96 7.43
N GLN A 36 -2.98 -4.26 8.20
CA GLN A 36 -3.02 -4.40 9.66
C GLN A 36 -3.44 -5.81 10.11
N CYS A 37 -4.33 -6.48 9.39
CA CYS A 37 -4.69 -7.87 9.66
C CYS A 37 -3.47 -8.79 9.50
N PHE A 38 -2.72 -8.65 8.41
CA PHE A 38 -1.49 -9.43 8.17
C PHE A 38 -0.40 -9.12 9.22
N GLN A 39 -0.22 -7.85 9.58
CA GLN A 39 0.71 -7.47 10.65
C GLN A 39 0.37 -8.16 11.98
N ARG A 40 -0.92 -8.19 12.36
CA ARG A 40 -1.38 -8.89 13.58
C ARG A 40 -1.13 -10.40 13.48
N ALA A 41 -1.40 -11.00 12.32
CA ALA A 41 -1.16 -12.41 12.07
C ALA A 41 0.31 -12.78 12.30
N ALA A 42 1.24 -12.00 11.74
CA ALA A 42 2.69 -12.20 11.89
C ALA A 42 3.16 -12.20 13.36
N THR A 43 2.57 -11.35 14.20
CA THR A 43 2.92 -11.24 15.64
C THR A 43 2.15 -12.16 16.58
N SER A 44 1.11 -12.84 16.11
CA SER A 44 0.22 -13.61 16.98
C SER A 44 0.93 -14.84 17.57
N GLU A 45 0.55 -15.27 18.78
CA GLU A 45 1.06 -16.54 19.31
C GLU A 45 0.60 -17.76 18.46
N GLN A 46 -0.46 -17.59 17.67
CA GLN A 46 -0.94 -18.59 16.71
C GLN A 46 0.01 -18.80 15.52
N SER A 47 0.76 -17.79 15.07
CA SER A 47 1.81 -17.95 14.04
C SER A 47 3.02 -18.75 14.55
N LYS A 48 3.15 -18.91 15.87
CA LYS A 48 4.13 -19.84 16.47
C LYS A 48 3.64 -21.30 16.49
N THR A 49 2.33 -21.51 16.35
CA THR A 49 1.68 -22.84 16.36
C THR A 49 1.36 -23.34 14.95
N SER A 50 0.97 -22.44 14.05
CA SER A 50 0.75 -22.71 12.63
C SER A 50 1.93 -22.16 11.84
N SER A 51 2.52 -22.96 10.94
CA SER A 51 3.69 -22.53 10.16
C SER A 51 3.34 -21.29 9.33
N ILE A 52 3.90 -20.14 9.69
CA ILE A 52 3.76 -18.89 8.91
C ILE A 52 4.30 -19.04 7.48
N ALA A 53 5.15 -20.05 7.25
CA ALA A 53 5.67 -20.41 5.93
C ALA A 53 4.58 -20.90 4.95
N ASP A 54 3.42 -21.37 5.43
CA ASP A 54 2.28 -21.82 4.59
C ASP A 54 1.08 -20.85 4.65
N ASP A 55 1.32 -19.57 5.00
CA ASP A 55 0.27 -18.54 4.94
C ASP A 55 -0.05 -18.16 3.49
N ARG A 56 -0.87 -19.00 2.84
CA ARG A 56 -1.27 -18.84 1.43
C ARG A 56 -2.02 -17.55 1.15
N LEU A 57 -2.75 -17.01 2.13
CA LEU A 57 -3.47 -15.75 1.95
C LEU A 57 -2.49 -14.60 1.84
N TYR A 58 -1.49 -14.58 2.71
CA TYR A 58 -0.41 -13.61 2.65
C TYR A 58 0.42 -13.74 1.36
N VAL A 59 0.80 -14.96 0.97
CA VAL A 59 1.56 -15.23 -0.28
C VAL A 59 0.85 -14.63 -1.50
N ASN A 60 -0.45 -14.89 -1.64
CA ASN A 60 -1.23 -14.34 -2.75
C ASN A 60 -1.35 -12.81 -2.68
N PHE A 61 -1.52 -12.26 -1.48
CA PHE A 61 -1.56 -10.82 -1.28
C PHE A 61 -0.22 -10.17 -1.70
N ALA A 62 0.90 -10.68 -1.20
CA ALA A 62 2.23 -10.16 -1.52
C ALA A 62 2.48 -10.17 -3.03
N ARG A 63 2.13 -11.27 -3.70
CA ARG A 63 2.23 -11.38 -5.17
C ARG A 63 1.39 -10.35 -5.92
N VAL A 64 0.14 -10.13 -5.52
CA VAL A 64 -0.73 -9.13 -6.17
C VAL A 64 -0.18 -7.72 -5.94
N MET A 65 0.18 -7.39 -4.70
CA MET A 65 0.71 -6.06 -4.38
C MET A 65 2.02 -5.79 -5.10
N SER A 66 2.89 -6.80 -5.20
CA SER A 66 4.15 -6.73 -5.94
C SER A 66 3.91 -6.33 -7.40
N LYS A 67 2.93 -6.94 -8.06
CA LYS A 67 2.57 -6.61 -9.45
C LYS A 67 1.97 -5.22 -9.59
N SER A 68 1.27 -4.72 -8.57
CA SER A 68 0.67 -3.39 -8.60
C SER A 68 1.69 -2.25 -8.53
N ILE A 69 2.94 -2.52 -8.10
CA ILE A 69 4.04 -1.56 -8.07
C ILE A 69 5.25 -2.07 -8.87
N HIS A 70 5.00 -3.00 -9.79
CA HIS A 70 6.02 -3.49 -10.71
C HIS A 70 6.10 -2.54 -11.90
N ILE A 71 7.27 -1.97 -12.11
CA ILE A 71 7.64 -1.53 -13.45
C ILE A 71 8.00 -2.81 -14.18
N GLU A 72 7.23 -3.17 -15.22
CA GLU A 72 7.77 -4.03 -16.26
C GLU A 72 9.04 -3.33 -16.72
N GLU A 73 10.20 -3.84 -16.30
CA GLU A 73 11.43 -3.56 -17.02
C GLU A 73 11.17 -4.21 -18.36
N GLU A 74 10.50 -3.47 -19.26
CA GLU A 74 10.43 -3.83 -20.65
C GLU A 74 11.89 -3.94 -21.06
N ASP A 75 12.36 -5.19 -21.13
CA ASP A 75 13.42 -5.65 -22.01
C ASP A 75 12.98 -5.31 -23.46
N ASN A 76 12.78 -4.03 -23.73
CA ASN A 76 12.75 -3.46 -25.08
C ASN A 76 14.18 -3.53 -25.58
N GLN A 77 14.63 -4.76 -25.83
CA GLN A 77 15.56 -5.12 -26.90
C GLN A 77 14.83 -5.12 -28.25
N ASP A 78 13.90 -4.19 -28.44
CA ASP A 78 13.54 -3.74 -29.77
C ASP A 78 14.38 -2.49 -30.02
N ASP A 79 15.41 -2.69 -30.85
CA ASP A 79 16.27 -1.70 -31.49
C ASP A 79 15.44 -0.71 -32.35
N ASP A 80 14.50 0.01 -31.75
CA ASP A 80 13.93 1.22 -32.33
C ASP A 80 14.24 2.37 -31.35
N GLU A 81 15.41 2.97 -31.58
CA GLU A 81 15.92 4.20 -30.96
C GLU A 81 15.00 5.41 -31.26
N GLY A 82 13.72 5.31 -30.93
CA GLY A 82 12.92 6.49 -30.66
C GLY A 82 13.26 6.92 -29.25
N GLU A 83 13.92 8.08 -29.09
CA GLU A 83 14.07 8.77 -27.81
C GLU A 83 12.81 8.53 -26.96
N MET A 84 12.88 7.61 -25.99
CA MET A 84 11.86 7.55 -24.97
C MET A 84 11.99 8.87 -24.25
N ASP A 85 11.06 9.78 -24.54
CA ASP A 85 11.08 11.16 -24.09
C ASP A 85 11.46 11.18 -22.62
N GLN A 86 12.56 11.84 -22.29
CA GLN A 86 13.07 11.93 -20.93
C GLN A 86 11.95 12.38 -19.96
N ALA A 87 11.00 13.18 -20.46
CA ALA A 87 9.80 13.56 -19.72
C ALA A 87 8.89 12.37 -19.39
N LYS A 88 8.65 11.44 -20.34
CA LYS A 88 7.85 10.22 -20.14
C LYS A 88 8.50 9.29 -19.12
N LYS A 89 9.82 9.10 -19.22
CA LYS A 89 10.58 8.29 -18.25
C LYS A 89 10.51 8.87 -16.84
N GLU A 90 10.58 10.20 -16.71
CA GLU A 90 10.45 10.88 -15.44
C GLU A 90 9.02 10.78 -14.88
N GLU A 91 7.99 10.88 -15.72
CA GLU A 91 6.60 10.72 -15.35
C GLU A 91 6.30 9.30 -14.81
N GLU A 92 6.73 8.26 -15.52
CA GLU A 92 6.62 6.86 -15.09
C GLU A 92 7.34 6.62 -13.74
N SER A 93 8.53 7.21 -13.58
CA SER A 93 9.30 7.12 -12.35
C SER A 93 8.60 7.84 -11.17
N GLN A 94 7.89 8.94 -11.43
CA GLN A 94 7.11 9.64 -10.40
C GLN A 94 5.83 8.89 -10.05
N ALA A 95 5.13 8.33 -11.04
CA ALA A 95 3.94 7.51 -10.84
C ALA A 95 4.25 6.27 -9.97
N LEU A 96 5.33 5.54 -10.28
CA LEU A 96 5.78 4.41 -9.45
C LEU A 96 6.01 4.85 -7.99
N ARG A 97 6.74 5.95 -7.78
CA ARG A 97 7.04 6.42 -6.41
C ARG A 97 5.77 6.79 -5.65
N ALA A 98 4.77 7.34 -6.32
CA ALA A 98 3.49 7.67 -5.70
C ALA A 98 2.75 6.39 -5.26
N GLU A 99 2.70 5.36 -6.08
CA GLU A 99 2.07 4.08 -5.74
C GLU A 99 2.81 3.34 -4.62
N GLN A 100 4.14 3.34 -4.67
CA GLN A 100 4.98 2.80 -3.60
C GLN A 100 4.76 3.54 -2.27
N ALA A 101 4.68 4.88 -2.29
CA ALA A 101 4.45 5.69 -1.10
C ALA A 101 3.07 5.42 -0.49
N VAL A 102 2.03 5.32 -1.32
CA VAL A 102 0.67 4.91 -0.95
C VAL A 102 0.71 3.57 -0.20
N LEU A 103 1.47 2.60 -0.68
CA LEU A 103 1.55 1.29 -0.04
C LEU A 103 2.39 1.31 1.25
N ALA A 104 3.49 2.06 1.26
CA ALA A 104 4.35 2.24 2.43
C ALA A 104 3.65 2.96 3.59
N ASP A 105 2.89 4.03 3.31
CA ASP A 105 2.12 4.79 4.30
C ASP A 105 1.03 3.96 4.99
N ARG A 106 0.57 2.90 4.32
CA ARG A 106 -0.37 1.93 4.88
C ARG A 106 0.30 0.84 5.71
N GLY A 107 1.62 0.81 5.76
CA GLY A 107 2.42 -0.08 6.59
C GLY A 107 2.91 -1.35 5.90
N ALA A 108 2.92 -1.41 4.57
CA ALA A 108 3.35 -2.61 3.84
C ALA A 108 4.84 -2.95 4.07
N ALA A 109 5.72 -1.93 4.15
CA ALA A 109 7.14 -2.15 4.45
C ALA A 109 7.33 -2.82 5.82
N ILE A 110 6.61 -2.33 6.83
CA ILE A 110 6.61 -2.90 8.18
C ILE A 110 6.08 -4.33 8.16
N MET A 111 4.99 -4.58 7.43
CA MET A 111 4.42 -5.92 7.28
C MET A 111 5.42 -6.91 6.68
N CYS A 112 6.17 -6.52 5.64
CA CYS A 112 7.22 -7.36 5.06
C CYS A 112 8.29 -7.74 6.08
N LEU A 113 8.79 -6.76 6.86
CA LEU A 113 9.76 -7.03 7.93
C LEU A 113 9.22 -7.98 9.01
N MET A 114 7.94 -7.87 9.37
CA MET A 114 7.33 -8.73 10.38
C MET A 114 7.24 -10.18 9.91
N TYR A 115 6.83 -10.42 8.66
CA TYR A 115 6.78 -11.76 8.08
C TYR A 115 8.18 -12.38 7.92
N LEU A 116 9.16 -11.62 7.45
CA LEU A 116 10.55 -12.06 7.40
C LEU A 116 11.10 -12.39 8.78
N SER A 117 10.84 -11.55 9.79
CA SER A 117 11.26 -11.82 11.17
C SER A 117 10.61 -13.09 11.72
N ALA A 118 9.33 -13.29 11.45
CA ALA A 118 8.60 -14.47 11.91
C ALA A 118 9.02 -15.77 11.19
N SER A 119 9.64 -15.67 10.01
CA SER A 119 10.17 -16.82 9.27
C SER A 119 11.39 -17.47 9.94
N ASN A 120 12.05 -16.80 10.90
CA ASN A 120 13.32 -17.22 11.50
C ASN A 120 14.44 -17.54 10.48
N GLY A 121 14.36 -16.98 9.27
CA GLY A 121 15.35 -17.21 8.21
C GLY A 121 15.17 -18.52 7.43
N GLU A 122 14.09 -19.27 7.68
CA GLU A 122 13.79 -20.50 6.92
C GLU A 122 13.23 -20.14 5.53
N PRO A 123 13.86 -20.62 4.43
CA PRO A 123 13.36 -20.39 3.08
C PRO A 123 11.97 -20.99 2.88
N SER A 124 11.07 -20.21 2.27
CA SER A 124 9.71 -20.65 1.92
C SER A 124 9.12 -19.78 0.81
N ASP A 125 8.03 -20.23 0.20
CA ASP A 125 7.27 -19.42 -0.78
C ASP A 125 6.82 -18.08 -0.17
N MET A 126 6.45 -18.09 1.11
CA MET A 126 6.13 -16.88 1.87
C MET A 126 7.32 -15.91 1.89
N VAL A 127 8.53 -16.39 2.22
CA VAL A 127 9.74 -15.55 2.23
C VAL A 127 10.05 -15.03 0.83
N ALA A 128 9.95 -15.87 -0.20
CA ALA A 128 10.22 -15.48 -1.58
C ALA A 128 9.30 -14.34 -2.06
N GLU A 129 7.98 -14.48 -1.88
CA GLU A 129 7.02 -13.44 -2.27
C GLU A 129 7.13 -12.18 -1.39
N THR A 130 7.49 -12.32 -0.12
CA THR A 130 7.77 -11.17 0.76
C THR A 130 8.94 -10.35 0.26
N LEU A 131 10.03 -11.03 -0.11
CA LEU A 131 11.23 -10.39 -0.67
C LEU A 131 10.92 -9.71 -1.99
N GLN A 132 10.14 -10.36 -2.86
CA GLN A 132 9.70 -9.77 -4.14
C GLN A 132 8.95 -8.45 -3.90
N LEU A 133 7.96 -8.44 -3.00
CA LEU A 133 7.25 -7.22 -2.64
C LEU A 133 8.19 -6.15 -2.05
N GLY A 134 9.13 -6.55 -1.20
CA GLY A 134 10.14 -5.65 -0.63
C GLY A 134 11.04 -5.00 -1.70
N ILE A 135 11.45 -5.76 -2.71
CA ILE A 135 12.24 -5.28 -3.85
C ILE A 135 11.43 -4.25 -4.65
N HIS A 136 10.16 -4.53 -4.96
CA HIS A 136 9.32 -3.58 -5.69
C HIS A 136 9.02 -2.31 -4.89
N LEU A 137 8.88 -2.40 -3.58
CA LEU A 137 8.76 -1.22 -2.71
C LEU A 137 10.01 -0.33 -2.75
N LEU A 138 11.19 -0.90 -2.99
CA LEU A 138 12.47 -0.19 -3.02
C LEU A 138 12.95 0.18 -4.43
N SER A 139 12.28 -0.33 -5.46
CA SER A 139 12.64 -0.12 -6.87
C SER A 139 12.66 1.37 -7.23
N GLY A 140 13.58 1.76 -8.12
CA GLY A 140 13.79 3.18 -8.47
C GLY A 140 14.44 4.04 -7.36
N GLY A 141 15.03 3.40 -6.34
CA GLY A 141 15.81 4.07 -5.29
C GLY A 141 14.95 4.86 -4.30
N ASN A 142 13.83 4.30 -3.84
CA ASN A 142 12.90 5.01 -2.96
C ASN A 142 13.46 5.21 -1.54
N ILE A 143 14.23 6.29 -1.34
CA ILE A 143 14.88 6.64 -0.05
C ILE A 143 13.85 6.84 1.08
N ALA A 144 12.64 7.34 0.77
CA ALA A 144 11.61 7.54 1.78
C ALA A 144 11.22 6.21 2.44
N ILE A 145 11.06 5.16 1.62
CA ILE A 145 10.77 3.82 2.09
C ILE A 145 11.98 3.21 2.79
N GLN A 146 13.21 3.43 2.29
CA GLN A 146 14.41 2.99 3.00
C GLN A 146 14.50 3.55 4.42
N LYS A 147 14.14 4.82 4.63
CA LYS A 147 14.07 5.43 5.97
C LYS A 147 13.05 4.73 6.87
N VAL A 148 11.92 4.27 6.33
CA VAL A 148 10.95 3.47 7.08
C VAL A 148 11.56 2.13 7.49
N TYR A 149 12.27 1.44 6.58
CA TYR A 149 12.99 0.21 6.92
C TYR A 149 14.00 0.44 8.05
N TYR A 150 14.83 1.49 7.97
CA TYR A 150 15.77 1.81 9.05
C TYR A 150 15.08 2.14 10.36
N SER A 151 13.99 2.92 10.32
CA SER A 151 13.26 3.31 11.53
C SER A 151 12.53 2.17 12.23
N CYS A 152 12.30 1.03 11.56
CA CYS A 152 11.70 -0.14 12.17
C CYS A 152 12.73 -1.14 12.72
N LEU A 153 14.01 -0.98 12.37
CA LEU A 153 15.12 -1.82 12.86
C LEU A 153 15.78 -1.28 14.14
N PHE A 154 15.42 -0.07 14.59
CA PHE A 154 15.89 0.60 15.81
C PHE A 154 14.71 1.08 16.64
#